data_AF-A0A7Z1R4F7-F1
#
_entry.id   AF-A0A7Z1R4F7-F1
#
_cell.length_a   1.000
_cell.length_b   1.000
_cell.length_c   1.000
_cell.angle_alpha   90.00
_cell.angle_beta   90.00
_cell.angle_gamma   90.00
#
_symmetry.space_group_name_H-M   'P 1'
#
loop_
_entity.id
_entity.type
_entity.pdbx_description
1 polymer ?
#
loop_
_entity_poly.entity_id
_entity_poly.type
_entity_poly.pdbx_seq_one_letter_code
_entity_poly.pdbx_strand_id
1 'polypeptide(L)'
;MTVLLGAVVAASACSSAVPTETPGVEQLGQYIMRQNGSEADVVVGYKHAAQSLGDEWLLLELAITSPSGESAKFERKNIWVRTPAGVQVPAASQKAFGEAYGSMRNKIAQANVARDPMDYFPPNRLPCDLDLYVAPGEGVAFDQVTVNQRRACEGKLFFYIPGGVQPGKYVLGIDLEEDEIRIPFTLGSE
;
A
#
# COMPACT_ATOMS: atom_id res chain seq x y z
N MET A 1 -32.18 -17.24 -49.08
CA MET A 1 -31.64 -17.94 -47.91
C MET A 1 -30.53 -17.08 -47.34
N THR A 2 -30.85 -16.34 -46.29
CA THR A 2 -30.05 -15.22 -45.76
C THR A 2 -29.14 -15.75 -44.65
N VAL A 3 -27.82 -15.60 -44.77
CA VAL A 3 -26.86 -15.93 -43.70
C VAL A 3 -26.57 -14.64 -42.93
N LEU A 4 -26.97 -14.61 -41.66
CA LEU A 4 -26.70 -13.52 -40.72
C LEU A 4 -25.22 -13.57 -40.28
N LEU A 5 -24.49 -12.48 -40.52
CA LEU A 5 -23.21 -12.18 -39.90
C LEU A 5 -23.47 -11.72 -38.45
N GLY A 6 -23.07 -12.53 -37.47
CA GLY A 6 -23.05 -12.12 -36.06
C GLY A 6 -21.76 -11.38 -35.74
N ALA A 7 -21.83 -10.06 -35.54
CA ALA A 7 -20.72 -9.27 -35.03
C ALA A 7 -20.65 -9.46 -33.49
N VAL A 8 -19.62 -10.17 -33.03
CA VAL A 8 -19.28 -10.23 -31.60
C VAL A 8 -18.51 -8.95 -31.26
N VAL A 9 -19.17 -8.02 -30.60
CA VAL A 9 -18.52 -6.83 -30.02
C VAL A 9 -17.85 -7.28 -28.73
N ALA A 10 -16.54 -7.55 -28.78
CA ALA A 10 -15.72 -7.71 -27.59
C ALA A 10 -15.60 -6.36 -26.90
N ALA A 11 -16.31 -6.19 -25.78
CA ALA A 11 -16.10 -5.07 -24.87
C ALA A 11 -14.72 -5.22 -24.24
N SER A 12 -13.71 -4.60 -24.83
CA SER A 12 -12.39 -4.42 -24.22
C SER A 12 -12.55 -3.47 -23.02
N ALA A 13 -12.68 -4.02 -21.82
CA ALA A 13 -12.44 -3.26 -20.60
C ALA A 13 -10.96 -2.84 -20.64
N CYS A 14 -10.69 -1.55 -20.85
CA CYS A 14 -9.35 -1.00 -20.76
C CYS A 14 -8.89 -1.11 -19.29
N SER A 15 -8.26 -2.21 -18.93
CA SER A 15 -7.46 -2.27 -17.71
C SER A 15 -6.27 -1.34 -17.94
N SER A 16 -6.26 -0.17 -17.29
CA SER A 16 -5.13 0.79 -17.35
C SER A 16 -3.92 0.33 -16.54
N ALA A 17 -4.00 -0.86 -15.92
CA ALA A 17 -2.91 -1.49 -15.20
C ALA A 17 -1.78 -1.84 -16.16
N VAL A 18 -0.58 -1.31 -15.89
CA VAL A 18 0.63 -1.67 -16.63
C VAL A 18 1.38 -2.74 -15.83
N PRO A 19 1.62 -3.94 -16.38
CA PRO A 19 2.47 -4.93 -15.74
C PRO A 19 3.87 -4.36 -15.49
N THR A 20 4.44 -4.64 -14.33
CA THR A 20 5.80 -4.22 -14.00
C THR A 20 6.81 -5.34 -14.32
N GLU A 21 8.10 -5.05 -14.23
CA GLU A 21 9.16 -6.07 -14.30
C GLU A 21 9.09 -7.09 -13.15
N THR A 22 8.30 -6.81 -12.10
CA THR A 22 8.10 -7.74 -10.98
C THR A 22 6.81 -8.54 -11.20
N PRO A 23 6.90 -9.87 -11.36
CA PRO A 23 5.73 -10.71 -11.57
C PRO A 23 4.69 -10.51 -10.46
N GLY A 24 3.42 -10.41 -10.85
CA GLY A 24 2.30 -10.20 -9.91
C GLY A 24 2.12 -8.76 -9.44
N VAL A 25 3.00 -7.83 -9.81
CA VAL A 25 2.87 -6.40 -9.47
C VAL A 25 2.45 -5.59 -10.69
N GLU A 26 1.38 -4.83 -10.51
CA GLU A 26 0.79 -3.93 -11.50
C GLU A 26 0.90 -2.48 -11.05
N GLN A 27 1.15 -1.59 -11.99
CA GLN A 27 1.08 -0.14 -11.77
C GLN A 27 -0.31 0.35 -12.19
N LEU A 28 -1.06 0.92 -11.24
CA LEU A 28 -2.44 1.39 -11.45
C LEU A 28 -2.51 2.91 -11.67
N GLY A 29 -1.46 3.63 -11.29
CA GLY A 29 -1.29 5.06 -11.47
C GLY A 29 0.19 5.43 -11.29
N GLN A 30 0.54 6.70 -11.50
CA GLN A 30 1.94 7.15 -11.42
C GLN A 30 2.61 6.78 -10.08
N TYR A 31 1.85 6.80 -8.99
CA TYR A 31 2.34 6.51 -7.63
C TYR A 31 1.56 5.40 -6.92
N ILE A 32 0.92 4.51 -7.68
CA ILE A 32 0.08 3.43 -7.16
C ILE A 32 0.53 2.10 -7.75
N MET A 33 0.90 1.18 -6.86
CA MET A 33 1.25 -0.19 -7.19
C MET A 33 0.28 -1.15 -6.51
N ARG A 34 -0.01 -2.28 -7.15
CA ARG A 34 -0.80 -3.36 -6.58
C ARG A 34 -0.09 -4.69 -6.77
N GLN A 35 -0.16 -5.55 -5.77
CA GLN A 35 0.13 -6.97 -5.91
C GLN A 35 -1.11 -7.76 -5.50
N ASN A 36 -1.52 -8.71 -6.35
CA ASN A 36 -2.53 -9.70 -5.99
C ASN A 36 -1.80 -10.96 -5.48
N GLY A 37 -2.29 -11.53 -4.40
CA GLY A 37 -1.75 -12.74 -3.76
C GLY A 37 -2.81 -13.83 -3.62
N SER A 38 -2.39 -15.00 -3.13
CA SER A 38 -3.29 -16.09 -2.75
C SER A 38 -4.10 -15.72 -1.50
N GLU A 39 -3.44 -15.12 -0.52
CA GLU A 39 -3.99 -14.77 0.80
C GLU A 39 -4.53 -13.33 0.83
N ALA A 40 -3.85 -12.41 0.13
CA ALA A 40 -4.20 -10.99 0.15
C ALA A 40 -3.90 -10.22 -1.15
N ASP A 41 -4.74 -9.24 -1.43
CA ASP A 41 -4.47 -8.20 -2.43
C ASP A 41 -4.04 -6.91 -1.71
N VAL A 42 -2.92 -6.34 -2.13
CA VAL A 42 -2.28 -5.20 -1.49
C VAL A 42 -2.06 -4.08 -2.49
N VAL A 43 -2.52 -2.88 -2.14
CA VAL A 43 -2.27 -1.64 -2.89
C VAL A 43 -1.41 -0.71 -2.02
N VAL A 44 -0.36 -0.15 -2.62
CA VAL A 44 0.50 0.86 -2.00
C VAL A 44 0.48 2.16 -2.79
N GLY A 45 0.27 3.26 -2.08
CA GLY A 45 0.39 4.62 -2.60
C GLY A 45 1.64 5.30 -2.04
N TYR A 46 2.45 5.89 -2.90
CA TYR A 46 3.74 6.49 -2.50
C TYR A 46 3.94 7.93 -3.00
N LYS A 47 2.85 8.64 -3.35
CA LYS A 47 2.89 10.00 -3.89
C LYS A 47 3.54 11.02 -2.94
N HIS A 48 3.15 11.01 -1.67
CA HIS A 48 3.78 11.87 -0.66
C HIS A 48 5.26 11.52 -0.49
N ALA A 49 5.61 10.23 -0.43
CA ALA A 49 7.00 9.78 -0.35
C ALA A 49 7.86 10.29 -1.52
N ALA A 50 7.30 10.33 -2.73
CA ALA A 50 7.99 10.85 -3.91
C ALA A 50 8.29 12.36 -3.82
N GLN A 51 7.57 13.10 -2.98
CA GLN A 51 7.72 14.54 -2.76
C GLN A 51 8.51 14.88 -1.48
N SER A 52 8.91 13.87 -0.70
CA SER A 52 9.52 14.03 0.61
C SER A 52 10.94 13.45 0.68
N LEU A 53 11.71 13.54 -0.41
CA LEU A 53 13.12 13.14 -0.40
C LEU A 53 13.90 13.97 0.65
N GLY A 54 14.80 13.31 1.37
CA GLY A 54 15.57 13.88 2.47
C GLY A 54 14.87 13.85 3.83
N ASP A 55 13.55 13.61 3.89
CA ASP A 55 12.85 13.47 5.16
C ASP A 55 13.20 12.16 5.86
N GLU A 56 13.37 12.17 7.18
CA GLU A 56 13.67 10.95 7.96
C GLU A 56 12.46 10.02 8.16
N TRP A 57 11.28 10.43 7.73
CA TRP A 57 10.06 9.64 7.84
C TRP A 57 9.48 9.36 6.46
N LEU A 58 9.51 8.09 6.07
CA LEU A 58 8.85 7.58 4.88
C LEU A 58 7.40 7.23 5.24
N LEU A 59 6.46 7.86 4.54
CA LEU A 59 5.03 7.63 4.68
C LEU A 59 4.51 6.93 3.42
N LEU A 60 3.87 5.78 3.58
CA LEU A 60 3.18 5.06 2.51
C LEU A 60 1.70 4.92 2.84
N GLU A 61 0.82 5.08 1.85
CA GLU A 61 -0.57 4.67 1.96
C GLU A 61 -0.65 3.17 1.69
N LEU A 62 -1.45 2.46 2.47
CA LEU A 62 -1.69 1.02 2.34
C LEU A 62 -3.19 0.78 2.27
N ALA A 63 -3.60 -0.03 1.30
CA ALA A 63 -4.95 -0.60 1.26
C ALA A 63 -4.86 -2.12 1.05
N ILE A 64 -5.66 -2.88 1.79
CA ILE A 64 -5.59 -4.35 1.81
C ILE A 64 -7.00 -4.99 1.81
N THR A 65 -7.10 -6.14 1.14
CA THR A 65 -8.27 -7.04 1.18
C THR A 65 -7.78 -8.49 1.03
N SER A 66 -8.70 -9.45 1.12
CA SER A 66 -8.42 -10.84 0.76
C SER A 66 -9.30 -11.32 -0.39
N PRO A 67 -8.83 -12.31 -1.17
CA PRO A 67 -9.64 -13.05 -2.13
C PRO A 67 -10.84 -13.75 -1.49
N SER A 68 -11.75 -14.25 -2.35
CA SER A 68 -12.97 -14.93 -1.88
C SER A 68 -12.65 -16.26 -1.22
N GLY A 69 -13.23 -16.52 -0.04
CA GLY A 69 -12.98 -17.71 0.77
C GLY A 69 -11.85 -17.55 1.78
N GLU A 70 -11.01 -16.52 1.60
CA GLU A 70 -9.79 -16.32 2.37
C GLU A 70 -9.91 -15.21 3.42
N SER A 71 -8.98 -15.27 4.37
CA SER A 71 -8.72 -14.20 5.33
C SER A 71 -7.22 -14.05 5.53
N ALA A 72 -6.72 -12.83 5.46
CA ALA A 72 -5.33 -12.53 5.71
C ALA A 72 -5.14 -11.79 7.03
N LYS A 73 -4.11 -12.17 7.78
CA LYS A 73 -3.71 -11.48 9.01
C LYS A 73 -2.43 -10.70 8.76
N PHE A 74 -2.53 -9.38 8.85
CA PHE A 74 -1.41 -8.47 8.73
C PHE A 74 -0.94 -8.09 10.14
N GLU A 75 0.32 -8.37 10.46
CA GLU A 75 0.94 -7.93 11.71
C GLU A 75 1.96 -6.82 11.43
N ARG A 76 1.90 -5.70 12.18
CA ARG A 76 2.79 -4.55 11.98
C ARG A 76 4.27 -4.94 11.99
N LYS A 77 4.63 -5.94 12.82
CA LYS A 77 6.01 -6.45 12.96
C LYS A 77 6.55 -7.14 11.70
N ASN A 78 5.65 -7.59 10.81
CA ASN A 78 5.98 -8.26 9.55
C ASN A 78 5.97 -7.31 8.35
N ILE A 79 5.73 -6.02 8.59
CA ILE A 79 5.72 -4.99 7.54
C ILE A 79 7.05 -4.25 7.58
N TRP A 80 7.69 -4.12 6.42
CA TRP A 80 9.00 -3.48 6.31
C TRP A 80 9.20 -2.84 4.93
N VAL A 81 10.17 -1.93 4.82
CA VAL A 81 10.67 -1.44 3.53
C VAL A 81 12.14 -1.80 3.37
N ARG A 82 12.53 -2.25 2.19
CA ARG A 82 13.94 -2.33 1.81
C ARG A 82 14.30 -1.07 1.04
N THR A 83 15.31 -0.37 1.54
CA THR A 83 15.86 0.86 0.96
C THR A 83 16.69 0.57 -0.30
N PRO A 84 17.03 1.61 -1.10
CA PRO A 84 17.94 1.47 -2.24
C PRO A 84 19.32 0.92 -1.85
N ALA A 85 19.77 1.16 -0.62
CA ALA A 85 21.00 0.61 -0.07
C ALA A 85 20.89 -0.87 0.35
N GLY A 86 19.73 -1.50 0.16
CA GLY A 86 19.47 -2.89 0.54
C GLY A 86 19.15 -3.09 2.02
N VAL A 87 19.11 -2.03 2.83
CA VAL A 87 18.78 -2.10 4.26
C VAL A 87 17.28 -2.27 4.44
N GLN A 88 16.88 -3.26 5.24
CA GLN A 88 15.49 -3.48 5.66
C GLN A 88 15.18 -2.62 6.89
N VAL A 89 14.12 -1.82 6.79
CA VAL A 89 13.61 -0.96 7.85
C VAL A 89 12.21 -1.42 8.23
N PRO A 90 11.95 -1.82 9.48
CA PRO A 90 10.63 -2.24 9.91
C PRO A 90 9.66 -1.07 9.98
N ALA A 91 8.37 -1.35 9.82
CA ALA A 91 7.32 -0.38 10.14
C ALA A 91 7.47 0.07 11.60
N ALA A 92 7.28 1.37 11.85
CA ALA A 92 7.43 1.94 13.18
C ALA A 92 6.47 1.28 14.17
N SER A 93 6.86 1.18 15.44
CA SER A 93 5.93 0.81 16.49
C SER A 93 4.94 1.97 16.77
N GLN A 94 3.78 1.66 17.36
CA GLN A 94 2.85 2.69 17.84
C GLN A 94 3.54 3.67 18.82
N LYS A 95 4.48 3.18 19.64
CA LYS A 95 5.25 4.04 20.57
C LYS A 95 6.13 5.03 19.82
N ALA A 96 6.94 4.56 18.87
CA ALA A 96 7.81 5.41 18.07
C ALA A 96 7.00 6.43 17.24
N PHE A 97 5.87 5.99 16.67
CA PHE A 97 4.93 6.88 16.01
C PHE A 97 4.39 7.97 16.94
N GLY A 98 3.94 7.59 18.15
CA GLY A 98 3.41 8.54 19.14
C GLY A 98 4.44 9.56 19.61
N GLU A 99 5.69 9.13 19.83
CA GLU A 99 6.81 10.01 20.20
C GLU A 99 7.16 11.01 19.10
N ALA A 100 7.12 10.57 17.83
CA ALA A 100 7.40 11.43 16.67
C ALA A 100 6.18 12.19 16.14
N TYR A 101 4.96 11.93 16.65
CA TYR A 101 3.72 12.47 16.08
C TYR A 101 3.73 13.99 15.98
N GLY A 102 4.26 14.68 16.99
CA GLY A 102 4.33 16.15 17.03
C GLY A 102 5.11 16.73 15.85
N SER A 103 6.21 16.11 15.44
CA SER A 103 7.02 16.56 14.28
C SER A 103 6.46 16.05 12.95
N MET A 104 5.73 14.93 12.95
CA MET A 104 5.13 14.35 11.74
C MET A 104 3.75 14.91 11.38
N ARG A 105 3.04 15.58 12.30
CA ARG A 105 1.64 15.99 12.11
C ARG A 105 1.39 16.74 10.80
N ASN A 106 2.26 17.69 10.45
CA ASN A 106 2.12 18.47 9.21
C ASN A 106 2.33 17.60 7.97
N LYS A 107 3.27 16.66 8.00
CA LYS A 107 3.53 15.71 6.92
C LYS A 107 2.36 14.74 6.73
N ILE A 108 1.78 14.25 7.83
CA ILE A 108 0.57 13.42 7.80
C ILE A 108 -0.59 14.19 7.15
N ALA A 109 -0.78 15.46 7.51
CA ALA A 109 -1.80 16.30 6.89
C ALA A 109 -1.57 16.52 5.39
N GLN A 110 -0.31 16.76 4.98
CA GLN A 110 0.06 16.87 3.57
C GLN A 110 -0.19 15.56 2.81
N ALA A 111 0.18 14.42 3.39
CA ALA A 111 -0.09 13.10 2.82
C ALA A 111 -1.59 12.86 2.61
N ASN A 112 -2.43 13.24 3.59
CA ASN A 112 -3.89 13.12 3.48
C ASN A 112 -4.47 13.93 2.31
N VAL A 113 -3.90 15.09 2.00
CA VAL A 113 -4.34 15.94 0.89
C VAL A 113 -3.80 15.43 -0.44
N ALA A 114 -2.56 14.94 -0.47
CA ALA A 114 -1.89 14.50 -1.68
C ALA A 114 -2.30 13.10 -2.16
N ARG A 115 -2.87 12.27 -1.27
CA ARG A 115 -3.16 10.85 -1.54
C ARG A 115 -3.99 10.66 -2.81
N ASP A 116 -3.62 9.67 -3.60
CA ASP A 116 -4.46 9.20 -4.70
C ASP A 116 -5.57 8.28 -4.17
N PRO A 117 -6.67 8.04 -4.91
CA PRO A 117 -7.67 7.05 -4.55
C PRO A 117 -7.02 5.66 -4.37
N MET A 118 -7.47 4.89 -3.38
CA MET A 118 -6.91 3.58 -3.01
C MET A 118 -7.91 2.43 -3.22
N ASP A 119 -9.10 2.72 -3.75
CA ASP A 119 -10.26 1.84 -3.92
C ASP A 119 -10.16 0.92 -5.15
N TYR A 120 -8.98 0.37 -5.43
CA TYR A 120 -8.72 -0.53 -6.56
C TYR A 120 -9.14 -1.99 -6.31
N PHE A 121 -10.12 -2.17 -5.46
CA PHE A 121 -10.72 -3.46 -5.11
C PHE A 121 -12.13 -3.58 -5.69
N PRO A 122 -12.71 -4.79 -5.74
CA PRO A 122 -14.11 -4.95 -6.13
C PRO A 122 -15.05 -4.01 -5.33
N PRO A 123 -16.02 -3.34 -5.99
CA PRO A 123 -16.82 -2.27 -5.37
C PRO A 123 -17.77 -2.76 -4.25
N ASN A 124 -17.87 -4.07 -4.03
CA ASN A 124 -18.65 -4.66 -2.95
C ASN A 124 -17.88 -4.79 -1.63
N ARG A 125 -16.60 -4.37 -1.57
CA ARG A 125 -15.84 -4.30 -0.33
C ARG A 125 -16.31 -3.08 0.48
N LEU A 126 -16.65 -3.31 1.76
CA LEU A 126 -16.93 -2.24 2.70
C LEU A 126 -15.63 -1.59 3.15
N PRO A 127 -15.57 -0.25 3.27
CA PRO A 127 -14.39 0.42 3.79
C PRO A 127 -14.17 0.10 5.27
N CYS A 128 -12.90 0.09 5.68
CA CYS A 128 -12.46 0.05 7.07
C CYS A 128 -11.12 0.76 7.23
N ASP A 129 -10.75 1.05 8.48
CA ASP A 129 -9.44 1.56 8.82
C ASP A 129 -8.50 0.40 9.23
N LEU A 130 -7.20 0.56 8.98
CA LEU A 130 -6.19 -0.39 9.45
C LEU A 130 -5.98 -0.33 10.97
N ASP A 131 -6.17 0.85 11.58
CA ASP A 131 -5.90 1.17 12.99
C ASP A 131 -4.52 0.71 13.52
N LEU A 132 -3.54 0.49 12.62
CA LEU A 132 -2.17 0.14 12.98
C LEU A 132 -1.44 1.28 13.70
N TYR A 133 -1.91 2.52 13.50
CA TYR A 133 -1.39 3.74 14.10
C TYR A 133 -2.54 4.65 14.48
N VAL A 134 -2.51 5.17 15.70
CA VAL A 134 -3.52 6.12 16.20
C VAL A 134 -2.81 7.30 16.86
N ALA A 135 -3.23 8.52 16.56
CA ALA A 135 -2.61 9.70 17.14
C ALA A 135 -2.73 9.72 18.67
N PRO A 136 -1.77 10.34 19.39
CA PRO A 136 -1.85 10.46 20.84
C PRO A 136 -3.16 11.09 21.30
N GLY A 137 -3.92 10.37 22.14
CA GLY A 137 -5.19 10.83 22.68
C GLY A 137 -6.43 10.56 21.81
N GLU A 138 -6.28 9.93 20.64
CA GLU A 138 -7.39 9.72 19.69
C GLU A 138 -7.96 8.30 19.69
N GLY A 139 -7.39 7.36 20.45
CA GLY A 139 -7.95 5.99 20.56
C GLY A 139 -6.90 4.92 20.84
N VAL A 140 -7.20 3.69 20.39
CA VAL A 140 -6.37 2.50 20.58
C VAL A 140 -5.86 2.03 19.23
N ALA A 141 -4.53 1.92 19.09
CA ALA A 141 -3.92 1.28 17.94
C ALA A 141 -3.80 -0.24 18.17
N PHE A 142 -3.89 -1.02 17.09
CA PHE A 142 -3.71 -2.46 17.10
C PHE A 142 -2.40 -2.86 16.42
N ASP A 143 -1.77 -3.93 16.90
CA ASP A 143 -0.55 -4.46 16.28
C ASP A 143 -0.83 -5.32 15.04
N GLN A 144 -2.11 -5.59 14.76
CA GLN A 144 -2.54 -6.43 13.66
C GLN A 144 -3.91 -6.00 13.13
N VAL A 145 -4.18 -6.36 11.88
CA VAL A 145 -5.49 -6.23 11.24
C VAL A 145 -5.77 -7.52 10.47
N THR A 146 -7.02 -7.99 10.52
CA THR A 146 -7.47 -9.15 9.75
C THR A 146 -8.48 -8.68 8.73
N VAL A 147 -8.24 -9.03 7.47
CA VAL A 147 -9.14 -8.72 6.36
C VAL A 147 -9.69 -10.00 5.74
N ASN A 148 -10.79 -9.84 5.01
CA ASN A 148 -11.45 -10.88 4.24
C ASN A 148 -12.08 -10.25 3.00
N GLN A 149 -12.76 -11.05 2.18
CA GLN A 149 -13.46 -10.59 0.98
C GLN A 149 -14.62 -9.60 1.17
N ARG A 150 -14.96 -9.18 2.40
CA ARG A 150 -15.98 -8.15 2.63
C ARG A 150 -15.34 -6.81 2.96
N ARG A 151 -14.10 -6.87 3.40
CA ARG A 151 -13.15 -5.85 3.82
C ARG A 151 -12.37 -5.15 2.72
N ALA A 152 -12.26 -3.83 2.68
CA ALA A 152 -11.08 -3.16 2.14
C ALA A 152 -10.60 -2.14 3.17
N CYS A 153 -9.50 -2.45 3.86
CA CYS A 153 -9.00 -1.57 4.93
C CYS A 153 -7.89 -0.67 4.41
N GLU A 154 -7.98 0.62 4.71
CA GLU A 154 -7.02 1.65 4.32
C GLU A 154 -6.31 2.25 5.54
N GLY A 155 -5.10 2.73 5.34
CA GLY A 155 -4.37 3.50 6.33
C GLY A 155 -2.96 3.84 5.88
N LYS A 156 -2.11 4.25 6.83
CA LYS A 156 -0.73 4.65 6.56
C LYS A 156 0.26 3.74 7.25
N LEU A 157 1.42 3.61 6.62
CA LEU A 157 2.61 3.02 7.19
C LEU A 157 3.66 4.10 7.41
N PHE A 158 4.42 3.98 8.49
CA PHE A 158 5.46 4.93 8.88
C PHE A 158 6.78 4.19 9.05
N PHE A 159 7.84 4.66 8.40
CA PHE A 159 9.18 4.10 8.53
C PHE A 159 10.18 5.20 8.84
N TYR A 160 10.99 5.00 9.88
CA TYR A 160 12.08 5.91 10.20
C TYR A 160 13.32 5.52 9.40
N ILE A 161 13.78 6.40 8.52
CA ILE A 161 14.96 6.21 7.66
C ILE A 161 16.08 7.13 8.16
N PRO A 162 17.05 6.61 8.94
CA PRO A 162 18.17 7.41 9.41
C PRO A 162 18.94 8.03 8.24
N GLY A 163 19.16 9.35 8.29
CA GLY A 163 19.82 10.08 7.19
C GLY A 163 18.89 10.44 6.02
N GLY A 164 17.58 10.22 6.15
CA GLY A 164 16.57 10.69 5.22
C GLY A 164 16.25 9.71 4.09
N VAL A 165 15.05 9.84 3.54
CA VAL A 165 14.58 9.11 2.35
C VAL A 165 15.45 9.49 1.15
N GLN A 166 16.07 8.49 0.52
CA GLN A 166 16.97 8.65 -0.60
C GLN A 166 16.23 8.39 -1.93
N PRO A 167 16.69 8.93 -3.06
CA PRO A 167 16.21 8.49 -4.36
C PRO A 167 16.61 7.04 -4.63
N GLY A 168 15.82 6.34 -5.45
CA GLY A 168 16.09 4.98 -5.90
C GLY A 168 14.93 4.01 -5.70
N LYS A 169 15.21 2.73 -5.94
CA LYS A 169 14.25 1.64 -5.85
C LYS A 169 14.10 1.16 -4.41
N TYR A 170 12.89 1.24 -3.88
CA TYR A 170 12.46 0.65 -2.63
C TYR A 170 11.63 -0.60 -2.90
N VAL A 171 11.43 -1.42 -1.87
CA VAL A 171 10.45 -2.51 -1.87
C VAL A 171 9.68 -2.48 -0.56
N LEU A 172 8.35 -2.38 -0.62
CA LEU A 172 7.48 -2.68 0.51
C LEU A 172 7.37 -4.21 0.62
N GLY A 173 7.75 -4.74 1.77
CA GLY A 173 7.63 -6.15 2.12
C GLY A 173 6.57 -6.35 3.20
N ILE A 174 5.72 -7.36 3.01
CA ILE A 174 4.79 -7.85 4.01
C ILE A 174 4.87 -9.37 4.02
N ASP A 175 5.20 -9.93 5.18
CA ASP A 175 5.27 -11.38 5.37
C ASP A 175 3.97 -11.86 6.03
N LEU A 176 3.16 -12.58 5.26
CA LEU A 176 1.91 -13.19 5.70
C LEU A 176 2.15 -14.66 6.08
N GLU A 177 1.10 -15.40 6.43
CA GLU A 177 1.23 -16.78 6.86
C GLU A 177 1.53 -17.71 5.67
N GLU A 178 0.85 -17.48 4.55
CA GLU A 178 0.94 -18.32 3.35
C GLU A 178 1.58 -17.59 2.17
N ASP A 179 1.70 -16.26 2.24
CA ASP A 179 2.19 -15.40 1.15
C ASP A 179 3.32 -14.43 1.56
N GLU A 180 4.14 -14.07 0.57
CA GLU A 180 5.08 -12.94 0.66
C GLU A 180 4.71 -11.85 -0.34
N ILE A 181 4.37 -10.66 0.18
CA ILE A 181 4.13 -9.48 -0.65
C ILE A 181 5.43 -8.70 -0.78
N ARG A 182 5.79 -8.34 -2.02
CA ARG A 182 7.02 -7.64 -2.39
C ARG A 182 6.71 -6.62 -3.48
N ILE A 183 6.33 -5.41 -3.07
CA ILE A 183 5.92 -4.36 -4.01
C ILE A 183 7.06 -3.36 -4.19
N PRO A 184 7.77 -3.36 -5.34
CA PRO A 184 8.75 -2.34 -5.64
C PRO A 184 8.08 -1.00 -5.94
N PHE A 185 8.76 0.09 -5.58
CA PHE A 185 8.42 1.45 -6.00
C PHE A 185 9.70 2.28 -6.11
N THR A 186 9.66 3.35 -6.89
CA THR A 186 10.84 4.19 -7.14
C THR A 186 10.58 5.62 -6.70
N LEU A 187 11.52 6.22 -5.98
CA LEU A 187 11.49 7.62 -5.57
C LEU A 187 12.59 8.39 -6.32
N GLY A 188 12.31 9.63 -6.70
CA GLY A 188 13.29 10.52 -7.35
C GLY A 188 13.68 10.13 -8.78
N SER A 189 12.88 9.31 -9.46
CA SER A 189 12.98 9.13 -10.91
C SER A 189 12.07 10.17 -11.59
N GLU A 190 12.66 11.26 -12.05
CA GLU A 190 12.13 12.08 -13.14
C GLU A 190 12.89 11.77 -14.42
#